data_AF-A0A1W9NVX2-F1
#
_entry.id   AF-A0A1W9NVX2-F1
#
_cell.length_a   1.000
_cell.length_b   1.000
_cell.length_c   1.000
_cell.angle_alpha   90.00
_cell.angle_beta   90.00
_cell.angle_gamma   90.00
#
_symmetry.space_group_name_H-M   'P 1'
#
loop_
_entity.id
_entity.type
_entity.pdbx_description
1 polymer ?
#
loop_
_entity_poly.entity_id
_entity_poly.type
_entity_poly.pdbx_seq_one_letter_code
_entity_poly.pdbx_strand_id
1 'polypeptide(L)' 'MKTQRIKKWLKKTGFSQTQISRELGISQVAVHLAIHNKSTISRVVNWLLEHGCPEEYLKKK' A
#
# COMPACT_ATOMS: atom_id res chain seq x y z
N MET A 1 5.42 1.46 -13.51
CA MET A 1 5.72 0.01 -13.42
C MET A 1 5.88 -0.56 -11.98
N LYS A 2 5.91 0.24 -10.89
CA LYS A 2 5.93 -0.30 -9.50
C LYS A 2 4.55 -0.47 -8.84
N THR A 3 3.60 0.42 -9.12
CA THR A 3 2.19 0.32 -8.65
C THR A 3 1.53 -1.01 -9.02
N GLN A 4 1.89 -1.57 -10.18
CA GLN A 4 1.40 -2.86 -10.62
C GLN A 4 1.90 -4.02 -9.75
N ARG A 5 3.12 -3.92 -9.17
CA ARG A 5 3.67 -4.94 -8.25
C ARG A 5 2.93 -4.92 -6.91
N ILE A 6 2.70 -3.74 -6.33
CA ILE A 6 1.90 -3.59 -5.10
C ILE A 6 0.46 -4.05 -5.34
N LYS A 7 -0.18 -3.66 -6.44
CA LYS A 7 -1.54 -4.13 -6.78
C LYS A 7 -1.61 -5.65 -6.97
N LYS A 8 -0.62 -6.26 -7.65
CA LYS A 8 -0.54 -7.72 -7.76
C LYS A 8 -0.34 -8.39 -6.42
N TRP A 9 0.50 -7.81 -5.56
CA TRP A 9 0.72 -8.33 -4.21
C TRP A 9 -0.56 -8.27 -3.38
N LEU A 10 -1.26 -7.12 -3.35
CA LEU A 10 -2.56 -6.95 -2.70
C LEU A 10 -3.59 -7.98 -3.20
N LYS A 11 -3.65 -8.20 -4.52
CA LYS A 11 -4.54 -9.22 -5.09
C LYS A 11 -4.16 -10.65 -4.68
N LYS A 12 -2.86 -10.94 -4.52
CA LYS A 12 -2.36 -12.26 -4.11
C LYS A 12 -2.62 -12.53 -2.62
N THR A 13 -2.53 -11.51 -1.77
CA THR A 13 -2.77 -11.63 -0.33
C THR A 13 -4.25 -11.49 0.06
N GLY A 14 -5.09 -10.99 -0.86
CA GLY A 14 -6.50 -10.75 -0.59
C GLY A 14 -6.78 -9.42 0.09
N PHE A 15 -5.76 -8.59 0.32
CA PHE A 15 -5.94 -7.28 0.94
C PHE A 15 -6.59 -6.28 -0.02
N SER A 16 -7.65 -5.63 0.43
CA SER A 16 -8.33 -4.56 -0.29
C SER A 16 -7.90 -3.18 0.24
N GLN A 17 -7.94 -2.16 -0.62
CA GLN A 17 -7.67 -0.78 -0.20
C GLN A 17 -8.66 -0.29 0.87
N THR A 18 -9.91 -0.77 0.80
CA THR A 18 -10.95 -0.49 1.78
C THR A 18 -10.62 -1.10 3.14
N GLN A 19 -10.11 -2.34 3.18
CA GLN A 19 -9.66 -2.95 4.42
C GLN A 19 -8.52 -2.15 5.06
N ILE A 20 -7.49 -1.83 4.27
CA ILE A 20 -6.33 -1.05 4.75
C ILE A 20 -6.77 0.31 5.29
N SER A 21 -7.70 0.97 4.59
CA SER A 21 -8.30 2.23 5.02
C SER A 21 -9.03 2.11 6.36
N ARG A 22 -9.78 1.03 6.58
CA ARG A 22 -10.48 0.76 7.84
C ARG A 22 -9.51 0.45 8.98
N GLU A 23 -8.52 -0.38 8.75
CA GLU A 23 -7.53 -0.75 9.78
C GLU A 23 -6.67 0.44 10.20
N LEU A 24 -6.31 1.31 9.25
CA LEU A 24 -5.53 2.51 9.55
C LEU A 24 -6.38 3.72 9.98
N GLY A 25 -7.70 3.66 9.83
CA GLY A 25 -8.59 4.79 10.10
C GLY A 25 -8.27 6.02 9.23
N ILE A 26 -7.84 5.81 7.98
CA ILE A 26 -7.52 6.90 7.03
C ILE A 26 -8.41 6.80 5.80
N SER A 27 -8.55 7.89 5.04
CA SER A 27 -9.33 7.89 3.81
C SER A 27 -8.79 6.89 2.78
N GLN A 28 -9.69 6.20 2.07
CA GLN A 28 -9.33 5.29 0.99
C GLN A 28 -8.50 5.97 -0.11
N VAL A 29 -8.73 7.26 -0.36
CA VAL A 29 -7.93 8.07 -1.29
C VAL A 29 -6.47 8.17 -0.83
N ALA A 30 -6.22 8.30 0.47
CA ALA A 30 -4.86 8.35 1.02
C ALA A 30 -4.13 7.01 0.78
N VAL A 31 -4.80 5.88 1.02
CA VAL A 31 -4.29 4.54 0.70
C VAL A 31 -3.99 4.40 -0.79
N HIS A 32 -4.90 4.88 -1.65
CA HIS A 32 -4.71 4.85 -3.09
C HIS A 32 -3.47 5.66 -3.52
N LEU A 33 -3.29 6.88 -3.00
CA LEU A 33 -2.14 7.73 -3.29
C LEU A 33 -0.83 7.09 -2.83
N ALA A 34 -0.83 6.42 -1.68
CA ALA A 34 0.31 5.67 -1.18
C ALA A 34 0.69 4.50 -2.10
N ILE A 35 -0.28 3.67 -2.49
CA ILE A 35 -0.05 2.54 -3.42
C ILE A 35 0.41 3.01 -4.79
N HIS A 36 -0.13 4.13 -5.26
CA HIS A 36 0.24 4.74 -6.55
C HIS A 36 1.56 5.53 -6.47
N ASN A 37 2.23 5.55 -5.32
CA ASN A 37 3.49 6.28 -5.08
C ASN A 37 3.36 7.79 -5.39
N LYS A 38 2.13 8.32 -5.28
CA LYS A 38 1.79 9.73 -5.46
C LYS A 38 1.98 10.52 -4.17
N SER A 39 1.89 9.85 -3.02
CA SER A 39 2.21 10.41 -1.71
C SER A 39 2.86 9.34 -0.85
N THR A 40 3.87 9.70 -0.06
CA THR A 40 4.51 8.77 0.88
C THR A 40 3.81 8.89 2.22
N ILE A 41 2.89 7.97 2.50
CA ILE A 41 2.17 7.94 3.77
C ILE A 41 2.81 6.87 4.65
N SER A 42 3.62 7.28 5.61
CA SER A 42 4.41 6.39 6.48
C SER A 42 3.55 5.31 7.14
N ARG A 43 2.30 5.63 7.53
CA ARG A 43 1.34 4.68 8.11
C ARG A 43 0.98 3.55 7.14
N VAL A 44 0.73 3.87 5.87
CA VAL A 44 0.41 2.86 4.84
C VAL A 44 1.64 2.05 4.47
N VAL A 45 2.79 2.70 4.38
CA VAL A 45 4.07 2.03 4.08
C VAL A 45 4.42 1.05 5.20
N ASN A 46 4.38 1.46 6.46
CA ASN A 46 4.65 0.58 7.60
C ASN A 46 3.66 -0.58 7.64
N TRP A 47 2.36 -0.31 7.48
CA TRP A 47 1.36 -1.38 7.45
C TRP A 47 1.65 -2.41 6.35
N LEU A 48 2.03 -1.95 5.16
CA LEU A 48 2.41 -2.84 4.06
C LEU A 48 3.64 -3.69 4.43
N LEU A 49 4.65 -3.10 5.05
CA LEU A 49 5.86 -3.83 5.50
C LEU A 49 5.53 -4.86 6.58
N GLU A 50 4.74 -4.49 7.59
CA GLU A 50 4.31 -5.38 8.67
C GLU A 50 3.52 -6.59 8.15
N HIS A 51 2.76 -6.41 7.07
CA HIS A 51 2.00 -7.48 6.43
C HIS A 51 2.80 -8.27 5.38
N GLY A 52 4.11 -8.02 5.24
CA GLY A 52 5.01 -8.77 4.36
C GLY A 52 5.07 -8.26 2.92
N CYS A 53 4.71 -7.00 2.67
CA CYS A 53 4.94 -6.36 1.39
C CYS A 53 6.44 -6.10 1.21
N PRO A 54 7.07 -6.56 0.12
CA PRO A 54 8.48 -6.31 -0.13
C PRO A 54 8.81 -4.82 -0.23
N GLU A 55 9.81 -4.37 0.55
CA GLU A 55 10.33 -2.99 0.54
C GLU A 55 10.73 -2.51 -0.85
N GLU A 56 11.18 -3.41 -1.71
CA GLU A 56 11.54 -3.12 -3.11
C GLU A 56 10.38 -2.52 -3.92
N TYR A 57 9.15 -2.82 -3.54
CA TYR A 57 7.96 -2.27 -4.18
C TYR A 57 7.68 -0.84 -3.71
N LEU A 58 8.17 -0.49 -2.52
CA LEU A 58 7.92 0.76 -1.81
C LEU A 58 9.03 1.79 -2.03
N LYS A 59 10.29 1.36 -2.28
CA LYS A 59 11.41 2.29 -2.56
C LYS A 59 11.16 3.15 -3.80
N LYS A 60 11.11 4.46 -3.60
CA LYS A 60 11.25 5.49 -4.66
C LYS A 60 12.75 5.57 -5.01
N LYS A 61 13.08 5.52 -6.29
CA LYS A 61 14.41 5.87 -6.78
C LYS A 61 14.30 7.30 -7.31
#